data_AF-A0A9D2J904-F1
#
_entry.id   AF-A0A9D2J904-F1
#
_cell.length_a   1.000
_cell.length_b   1.000
_cell.length_c   1.000
_cell.angle_alpha   90.00
_cell.angle_beta   90.00
_cell.angle_gamma   90.00
#
_symmetry.space_group_name_H-M   'P 1'
#
loop_
_entity.id
_entity.type
_entity.pdbx_description
1 polymer ?
#
loop_
_entity_poly.entity_id
_entity_poly.type
_entity_poly.pdbx_seq_one_letter_code
_entity_poly.pdbx_strand_id
1 'polypeptide(L)'
;RIVYEAVRTRFLAQFMPVAVAEDTVLQLEMRGVTPPAAAFASSGAAERMTVNLATAAAQNENRDLDKPPLSAEEMLQKGHFVAKGKIQLEPGWKLLEGIDAKEVLLPEVNKGDMVSLVKAEVNEVERKPPKPHTEKTLLRVMETCGRKYEEKDDQEMMMAILSGFSIGTPATRAETIKKLKDAGYIQAKGKSLSCTELGTKLVETFPVRELFDLEYTGRLEKTLSDIERKKHTKKEFLDFVTEFVKTSVEEIKKDQTFGNAANAAPLHTGPVGKCPECGADVIETEKAFGCSRWREGCKFAIWKNDSLITSLGKKVSYEMVKILLEHGKVGFRGCVSKKGNKFSAYFFYEKDEKTGRYRWRLEFID
;
A
#
# COMPACT_ATOMS: atom_id res chain seq x y z
N ARG A 1 -8.16 30.13 -10.63
CA ARG A 1 -9.02 30.61 -9.52
C ARG A 1 -8.83 29.79 -8.24
N ILE A 2 -9.15 28.49 -8.23
CA ILE A 2 -9.03 27.64 -7.03
C ILE A 2 -7.62 27.66 -6.41
N VAL A 3 -6.57 27.46 -7.22
CA VAL A 3 -5.17 27.51 -6.73
C VAL A 3 -4.81 28.88 -6.16
N TYR A 4 -5.24 29.96 -6.82
CA TYR A 4 -5.00 31.33 -6.35
C TYR A 4 -5.71 31.60 -5.01
N GLU A 5 -6.97 31.19 -4.87
CA GLU A 5 -7.72 31.33 -3.63
C GLU A 5 -7.06 30.53 -2.50
N ALA A 6 -6.58 29.31 -2.76
CA ALA A 6 -5.85 28.51 -1.78
C ALA A 6 -4.53 29.18 -1.34
N VAL A 7 -3.71 29.64 -2.30
CA VAL A 7 -2.43 30.33 -2.00
C VAL A 7 -2.68 31.64 -1.24
N ARG A 8 -3.64 32.46 -1.68
CA ARG A 8 -4.02 33.71 -1.00
C ARG A 8 -4.44 33.44 0.44
N THR A 9 -5.31 32.45 0.64
CA THR A 9 -5.83 32.09 1.97
C THR A 9 -4.71 31.62 2.88
N ARG A 10 -3.83 30.72 2.39
CA ARG A 10 -2.69 30.22 3.17
C ARG A 10 -1.68 31.33 3.50
N PHE A 11 -1.41 32.23 2.57
CA PHE A 11 -0.51 33.36 2.77
C PHE A 11 -1.05 34.32 3.84
N LEU A 12 -2.30 34.75 3.72
CA LEU A 12 -2.94 35.64 4.70
C LEU A 12 -3.05 34.99 6.09
N ALA A 13 -3.27 33.66 6.15
CA ALA A 13 -3.34 32.91 7.40
C ALA A 13 -2.03 32.97 8.21
N GLN A 14 -0.86 33.17 7.58
CA GLN A 14 0.42 33.32 8.28
C GLN A 14 0.51 34.61 9.11
N PHE A 15 -0.32 35.61 8.81
CA PHE A 15 -0.38 36.88 9.53
C PHE A 15 -1.50 36.94 10.57
N MET A 16 -2.33 35.90 10.63
CA MET A 16 -3.38 35.78 11.64
C MET A 16 -2.81 35.27 12.97
N PRO A 17 -3.45 35.60 14.11
CA PRO A 17 -3.08 35.02 15.39
C PRO A 17 -3.13 33.49 15.39
N VAL A 18 -2.31 32.88 16.25
CA VAL A 18 -2.35 31.43 16.48
C VAL A 18 -3.72 31.03 17.03
N ALA A 19 -4.23 29.87 16.61
CA ALA A 19 -5.44 29.32 17.19
C ALA A 19 -5.17 28.88 18.63
N VAL A 20 -6.02 29.30 19.57
CA VAL A 20 -5.92 28.95 20.99
C VAL A 20 -6.96 27.89 21.31
N ALA A 21 -6.53 26.79 21.91
CA ALA A 21 -7.40 25.72 22.37
C ALA A 21 -6.99 25.30 23.78
N GLU A 22 -7.97 24.86 24.55
CA GLU A 22 -7.77 24.26 25.86
C GLU A 22 -7.90 22.74 25.71
N ASP A 23 -6.85 22.02 26.11
CA ASP A 23 -6.84 20.56 26.16
C ASP A 23 -7.06 20.11 27.61
N THR A 24 -8.17 19.43 27.87
CA THR A 24 -8.52 18.91 29.19
C THR A 24 -8.26 17.40 29.22
N VAL A 25 -7.56 16.91 30.25
CA VAL A 25 -7.30 15.48 30.42
C VAL A 25 -7.81 15.03 31.78
N LEU A 26 -8.78 14.13 31.78
CA LEU A 26 -9.30 13.49 32.99
C LEU A 26 -8.66 12.13 33.15
N GLN A 27 -8.04 11.90 34.31
CA GLN A 27 -7.54 10.60 34.72
C GLN A 27 -8.49 10.00 35.74
N LEU A 28 -9.04 8.84 35.42
CA LEU A 28 -10.02 8.14 36.24
C LEU A 28 -9.39 6.84 36.73
N GLU A 29 -9.49 6.59 38.03
CA GLU A 29 -9.00 5.38 38.67
C GLU A 29 -10.21 4.57 39.16
N MET A 30 -10.36 3.34 38.65
CA MET A 30 -11.31 2.40 39.23
C MET A 30 -10.75 1.84 40.52
N ARG A 31 -11.35 2.23 41.65
CA ARG A 31 -11.12 1.54 42.94
C ARG A 31 -11.99 0.29 42.96
N GLY A 32 -11.35 -0.85 43.25
CA GLY A 32 -11.99 -2.16 43.28
C GLY A 32 -13.30 -2.14 44.08
N VAL A 33 -14.30 -2.85 43.57
CA VAL A 33 -15.59 -3.04 44.23
C VAL A 33 -15.33 -3.80 45.54
N THR A 34 -15.20 -3.10 46.66
CA THR A 34 -15.60 -3.71 47.93
C THR A 34 -17.12 -3.75 47.91
N PRO A 35 -17.76 -4.92 48.04
CA PRO A 35 -19.21 -4.94 48.26
C PRO A 35 -19.49 -4.10 49.53
N PRO A 36 -20.59 -3.35 49.59
CA PRO A 36 -20.87 -2.51 50.75
C PRO A 36 -21.06 -3.41 51.96
N ALA A 37 -20.00 -3.54 52.77
CA ALA A 37 -20.14 -4.01 54.13
C ALA A 37 -20.87 -2.92 54.91
N ALA A 38 -21.83 -3.36 55.70
CA ALA A 38 -22.79 -2.55 56.44
C ALA A 38 -22.16 -1.35 57.17
N ALA A 39 -22.98 -0.32 57.30
CA ALA A 39 -22.89 0.83 58.20
C ALA A 39 -21.93 0.67 59.39
N PHE A 40 -21.15 1.71 59.71
CA PHE A 40 -21.07 2.34 61.04
C PHE A 40 -20.17 3.60 60.98
N ALA A 41 -20.64 4.69 61.63
CA ALA A 41 -19.96 5.79 62.35
C ALA A 41 -18.45 6.07 62.11
N SER A 42 -17.89 7.28 62.15
CA SER A 42 -18.29 8.63 62.60
C SER A 42 -17.13 9.60 62.31
N SER A 43 -17.44 10.90 62.24
CA SER A 43 -16.61 12.05 62.64
C SER A 43 -15.18 12.24 62.07
N GLY A 44 -14.99 13.39 61.44
CA GLY A 44 -13.98 14.36 61.91
C GLY A 44 -12.68 14.49 61.12
N ALA A 45 -12.37 15.76 60.86
CA ALA A 45 -11.06 16.35 60.57
C ALA A 45 -10.47 16.18 59.17
N ALA A 46 -10.27 17.33 58.54
CA ALA A 46 -9.43 17.54 57.38
C ALA A 46 -7.96 17.24 57.73
N GLU A 47 -7.30 16.47 56.88
CA GLU A 47 -5.84 16.46 56.81
C GLU A 47 -5.41 16.50 55.35
N ARG A 48 -4.72 17.60 55.01
CA ARG A 48 -4.00 17.77 53.74
C ARG A 48 -2.87 16.73 53.70
N MET A 49 -2.96 15.76 52.79
CA MET A 49 -1.80 14.97 52.40
C MET A 49 -1.42 15.29 50.96
N THR A 50 -0.38 16.13 50.84
CA THR A 50 0.49 16.21 49.68
C THR A 50 1.14 14.84 49.45
N VAL A 51 0.95 14.24 48.28
CA VAL A 51 1.85 13.20 47.78
C VAL A 51 2.42 13.68 46.45
N ASN A 52 3.75 13.75 46.46
CA ASN A 52 4.60 14.24 45.38
C ASN A 52 4.51 13.36 44.14
N LEU A 53 4.69 14.02 42.99
CA LEU A 53 4.94 13.43 41.68
C LEU A 53 6.05 12.36 41.78
N ALA A 54 5.73 11.14 41.38
CA ALA A 54 6.72 10.26 40.79
C ALA A 54 6.39 10.14 39.29
N THR A 55 7.23 10.77 38.49
CA THR A 55 7.38 10.57 37.05
C THR A 55 7.33 9.09 36.69
N ALA A 56 6.24 8.64 36.08
CA ALA A 56 6.25 7.40 35.31
C ALA A 56 6.88 7.73 33.95
N ALA A 57 8.19 7.50 33.86
CA ALA A 57 8.90 7.46 32.61
C ALA A 57 8.20 6.46 31.69
N ALA A 58 7.92 6.87 30.45
CA ALA A 58 7.47 5.98 29.40
C ALA A 58 8.63 5.02 29.07
N GLN A 59 8.71 3.91 29.81
CA GLN A 59 9.48 2.76 29.38
C GLN A 59 8.66 2.04 28.32
N ASN A 60 9.19 2.13 27.10
CA ASN A 60 8.74 1.38 25.95
C ASN A 60 9.07 -0.10 26.18
N GLU A 61 8.27 -0.80 26.98
CA GLU A 61 8.36 -2.25 27.08
C GLU A 61 7.77 -2.86 25.82
N ASN A 62 8.64 -3.49 25.03
CA ASN A 62 8.26 -4.48 24.03
C ASN A 62 7.27 -5.47 24.67
N ARG A 63 5.98 -5.32 24.36
CA ARG A 63 4.98 -6.32 24.74
C ARG A 63 5.28 -7.59 23.94
N ASP A 64 5.71 -8.64 24.66
CA ASP A 64 5.77 -10.02 24.16
C ASP A 64 4.45 -10.38 23.48
N LEU A 65 4.51 -10.70 22.19
CA LEU A 65 3.36 -11.05 21.36
C LEU A 65 2.75 -12.42 21.71
N ASP A 66 3.38 -13.18 22.61
CA ASP A 66 2.99 -14.54 23.03
C ASP A 66 2.20 -14.60 24.35
N LYS A 67 1.97 -13.48 25.04
CA LYS A 67 1.06 -13.48 26.21
C LYS A 67 -0.40 -13.45 25.75
N PRO A 68 -1.26 -14.35 26.26
CA PRO A 68 -2.69 -14.27 25.98
C PRO A 68 -3.25 -12.92 26.44
N PRO A 69 -4.21 -12.33 25.70
CA PRO A 69 -4.83 -11.08 26.11
C PRO A 69 -5.43 -11.24 27.51
N LEU A 70 -5.19 -10.27 28.38
CA LEU A 70 -5.80 -10.20 29.71
C LEU A 70 -7.32 -10.33 29.56
N SER A 71 -7.95 -11.09 30.44
CA SER A 71 -9.41 -11.21 30.46
C SER A 71 -10.06 -9.86 30.83
N ALA A 72 -11.30 -9.64 30.40
CA ALA A 72 -12.03 -8.39 30.70
C ALA A 72 -12.14 -8.12 32.22
N GLU A 73 -12.23 -9.18 33.03
CA GLU A 73 -12.30 -9.12 34.49
C GLU A 73 -10.96 -8.71 35.11
N GLU A 74 -9.82 -9.18 34.57
CA GLU A 74 -8.47 -8.77 35.00
C GLU A 74 -8.14 -7.31 34.63
N MET A 75 -8.70 -6.80 33.53
CA MET A 75 -8.56 -5.38 33.14
C MET A 75 -9.35 -4.42 34.06
N LEU A 76 -10.42 -4.90 34.70
CA LEU A 76 -11.35 -4.07 35.48
C LEU A 76 -10.99 -3.91 36.97
N GLN A 77 -10.10 -4.75 37.54
CA GLN A 77 -9.81 -4.72 38.99
C GLN A 77 -8.96 -3.51 39.46
N LYS A 78 -8.14 -2.94 38.57
CA LYS A 78 -7.37 -1.69 38.78
C LYS A 78 -7.20 -0.96 37.44
N GLY A 79 -8.31 -0.49 36.87
CA GLY A 79 -8.30 0.21 35.58
C GLY A 79 -7.96 1.70 35.74
N HIS A 80 -6.95 2.18 34.99
CA HIS A 80 -6.71 3.60 34.77
C HIS A 80 -7.33 3.99 33.42
N PHE A 81 -8.27 4.93 33.42
CA PHE A 81 -8.90 5.45 32.22
C PHE A 81 -8.49 6.90 31.99
N VAL A 82 -8.38 7.28 30.72
CA VAL A 82 -8.05 8.65 30.33
C VAL A 82 -9.12 9.15 29.36
N ALA A 83 -9.79 10.22 29.73
CA ALA A 83 -10.63 10.98 28.82
C ALA A 83 -9.90 12.25 28.40
N LYS A 84 -9.91 12.57 27.10
CA LYS A 84 -9.29 13.77 26.53
C LYS A 84 -10.36 14.64 25.90
N GLY A 85 -10.42 15.89 26.31
CA GLY A 85 -11.28 16.94 25.79
C GLY A 85 -10.45 18.01 25.12
N LYS A 86 -11.06 18.70 24.16
CA LYS A 86 -10.43 19.83 23.47
C LYS A 86 -11.50 20.85 23.12
N ILE A 87 -11.31 22.08 23.55
CA ILE A 87 -12.22 23.21 23.29
C ILE A 87 -11.43 24.30 22.58
N GLN A 88 -11.95 24.85 21.49
CA GLN A 88 -11.31 25.97 20.82
C GLN A 88 -11.79 27.28 21.42
N LEU A 89 -10.88 27.98 22.09
CA LEU A 89 -11.17 29.30 22.67
C LEU A 89 -11.12 30.38 21.58
N GLU A 90 -10.07 30.36 20.77
CA GLU A 90 -9.88 31.33 19.69
C GLU A 90 -9.53 30.60 18.38
N PRO A 91 -10.29 30.84 17.29
CA PRO A 91 -10.05 30.15 16.02
C PRO A 91 -8.75 30.61 15.31
N GLY A 92 -8.33 31.86 15.53
CA GLY A 92 -7.14 32.43 14.89
C GLY A 92 -7.13 32.24 13.37
N TRP A 93 -6.00 31.79 12.82
CA TRP A 93 -5.81 31.50 11.40
C TRP A 93 -6.80 30.47 10.81
N LYS A 94 -7.38 29.58 11.63
CA LYS A 94 -8.32 28.55 11.14
C LYS A 94 -9.61 29.13 10.56
N LEU A 95 -10.02 30.30 11.05
CA LEU A 95 -11.20 31.02 10.52
C LEU A 95 -11.04 31.32 9.03
N LEU A 96 -9.83 31.70 8.63
CA LEU A 96 -9.54 32.08 7.24
C LEU A 96 -9.45 30.85 6.33
N GLU A 97 -8.92 29.73 6.83
CA GLU A 97 -8.84 28.47 6.09
C GLU A 97 -10.17 27.67 6.08
N GLY A 98 -11.20 28.16 6.78
CA GLY A 98 -12.49 27.48 6.89
C GLY A 98 -12.38 26.12 7.58
N ILE A 99 -11.46 25.99 8.54
CA ILE A 99 -11.23 24.74 9.28
C ILE A 99 -12.06 24.78 10.55
N ASP A 100 -13.12 23.98 10.58
CA ASP A 100 -13.93 23.81 11.78
C ASP A 100 -13.17 23.03 12.86
N ALA A 101 -13.30 23.50 14.10
CA ALA A 101 -12.75 22.79 15.24
C ALA A 101 -13.62 21.55 15.54
N LYS A 102 -12.98 20.38 15.68
CA LYS A 102 -13.61 19.22 16.30
C LYS A 102 -13.44 19.35 17.81
N GLU A 103 -14.43 19.95 18.44
CA GLU A 103 -14.44 20.09 19.89
C GLU A 103 -14.98 18.82 20.54
N VAL A 104 -14.31 18.42 21.62
CA VAL A 104 -14.75 17.34 22.50
C VAL A 104 -14.91 17.96 23.87
N LEU A 105 -16.16 18.27 24.21
CA LEU A 105 -16.52 18.80 25.51
C LEU A 105 -16.48 17.66 26.52
N LEU A 106 -15.72 17.85 27.59
CA LEU A 106 -15.78 17.00 28.76
C LEU A 106 -16.62 17.67 29.85
N PRO A 107 -17.31 16.89 30.70
CA PRO A 107 -18.02 17.44 31.83
C PRO A 107 -17.03 18.10 32.81
N GLU A 108 -17.46 19.17 33.45
CA GLU A 108 -16.73 19.77 34.57
C GLU A 108 -16.74 18.79 35.75
N VAL A 109 -15.54 18.38 36.17
CA VAL A 109 -15.33 17.49 37.33
C VAL A 109 -14.16 17.99 38.14
N ASN A 110 -14.24 17.83 39.46
CA ASN A 110 -13.17 18.15 40.39
C ASN A 110 -12.37 16.91 40.75
N LYS A 111 -11.14 17.13 41.21
CA LYS A 111 -10.29 16.05 41.70
C LYS A 111 -10.93 15.41 42.93
N GLY A 112 -11.21 14.11 42.85
CA GLY A 112 -11.85 13.34 43.91
C GLY A 112 -13.34 13.07 43.68
N ASP A 113 -13.92 13.64 42.63
CA ASP A 113 -15.31 13.35 42.27
C ASP A 113 -15.46 11.86 41.91
N MET A 114 -16.52 11.25 42.46
CA MET A 114 -16.88 9.87 42.14
C MET A 114 -17.75 9.83 40.89
N VAL A 115 -17.30 9.10 39.88
CA VAL A 115 -18.07 8.83 38.66
C VAL A 115 -18.58 7.40 38.67
N SER A 116 -19.81 7.18 38.19
CA SER A 116 -20.40 5.85 38.09
C SER A 116 -20.19 5.26 36.69
N LEU A 117 -19.88 3.96 36.64
CA LEU A 117 -19.81 3.22 35.39
C LEU A 117 -21.23 2.91 34.92
N VAL A 118 -21.68 3.59 33.86
CA VAL A 118 -23.02 3.38 33.29
C VAL A 118 -23.04 2.20 32.31
N LYS A 119 -21.97 2.03 31.52
CA LYS A 119 -21.87 1.01 30.48
C LYS A 119 -20.41 0.60 30.28
N ALA A 120 -20.17 -0.70 30.12
CA ALA A 120 -18.90 -1.25 29.67
C ALA A 120 -19.16 -2.22 28.52
N GLU A 121 -18.41 -2.07 27.43
CA GLU A 121 -18.50 -2.95 26.26
C GLU A 121 -17.10 -3.40 25.87
N VAL A 122 -16.96 -4.69 25.59
CA VAL A 122 -15.73 -5.25 25.03
C VAL A 122 -15.88 -5.18 23.52
N ASN A 123 -15.08 -4.32 22.89
CA ASN A 123 -15.05 -4.19 21.44
C ASN A 123 -13.96 -5.08 20.86
N GLU A 124 -14.33 -5.94 19.93
CA GLU A 124 -13.35 -6.65 19.10
C GLU A 124 -12.87 -5.71 17.99
N VAL A 125 -11.54 -5.51 17.90
CA VAL A 125 -10.93 -4.63 16.90
C VAL A 125 -9.93 -5.43 16.09
N GLU A 126 -10.25 -5.65 14.82
CA GLU A 126 -9.31 -6.24 13.87
C GLU A 126 -8.35 -5.18 13.31
N ARG A 127 -7.07 -5.55 13.18
CA ARG A 127 -6.08 -4.71 12.51
C ARG A 127 -6.39 -4.64 11.02
N LYS A 128 -6.62 -3.43 10.53
CA LYS A 128 -6.80 -3.19 9.09
C LYS A 128 -5.43 -3.06 8.40
N PRO A 129 -5.28 -3.58 7.17
CA PRO A 129 -4.05 -3.38 6.40
C PRO A 129 -3.81 -1.88 6.14
N PRO A 130 -2.55 -1.48 5.93
CA PRO A 130 -2.20 -0.09 5.61
C PRO A 130 -3.02 0.43 4.41
N LYS A 131 -3.49 1.67 4.50
CA LYS A 131 -4.23 2.29 3.41
C LYS A 131 -3.31 2.46 2.20
N PRO A 132 -3.77 2.15 0.97
CA PRO A 132 -3.02 2.43 -0.24
C PRO A 132 -2.68 3.92 -0.36
N HIS A 133 -1.53 4.21 -0.94
CA HIS A 133 -1.11 5.59 -1.16
C HIS A 133 -2.03 6.30 -2.17
N THR A 134 -2.41 7.53 -1.86
CA THR A 134 -2.87 8.54 -2.82
C THR A 134 -1.66 9.32 -3.34
N GLU A 135 -1.84 10.13 -4.39
CA GLU A 135 -0.80 11.03 -4.90
C GLU A 135 -0.26 11.96 -3.80
N LYS A 136 -1.14 12.53 -2.97
CA LYS A 136 -0.75 13.37 -1.82
C LYS A 136 0.12 12.60 -0.81
N THR A 137 -0.28 11.38 -0.46
CA THR A 137 0.49 10.60 0.52
C THR A 137 1.80 10.07 -0.06
N LEU A 138 1.85 9.80 -1.37
CA LEU A 138 3.07 9.38 -2.05
C LEU A 138 4.07 10.54 -2.14
N LEU A 139 3.61 11.75 -2.47
CA LEU A 139 4.43 12.96 -2.42
C LEU A 139 5.05 13.18 -1.05
N ARG A 140 4.27 12.99 0.04
CA ARG A 140 4.79 13.08 1.40
C ARG A 140 5.86 12.03 1.69
N VAL A 141 5.70 10.80 1.17
CA VAL A 141 6.72 9.74 1.30
C VAL A 141 8.00 10.10 0.54
N MET A 142 7.88 10.70 -0.64
CA MET A 142 9.05 11.17 -1.42
C MET A 142 9.78 12.30 -0.68
N GLU A 143 9.04 13.22 -0.05
CA GLU A 143 9.60 14.29 0.79
C GLU A 143 10.40 13.74 1.98
N THR A 144 9.94 12.66 2.61
CA THR A 144 10.57 12.12 3.81
C THR A 144 11.52 10.94 3.57
N CYS A 145 11.74 10.55 2.31
CA CYS A 145 12.42 9.30 1.96
C CYS A 145 11.84 8.08 2.71
N GLY A 146 10.51 8.04 2.90
CA GLY A 146 9.85 6.95 3.63
C GLY A 146 9.98 6.97 5.15
N ARG A 147 10.70 7.95 5.73
CA ARG A 147 10.73 8.12 7.19
C ARG A 147 9.35 8.56 7.69
N LYS A 148 8.93 7.92 8.78
CA LYS A 148 7.75 8.31 9.55
C LYS A 148 8.23 9.28 10.61
N TYR A 149 7.72 10.51 10.55
CA TYR A 149 7.92 11.51 11.59
C TYR A 149 6.63 11.56 12.42
N GLU A 150 6.75 11.57 13.75
CA GLU A 150 5.60 11.84 14.62
C GLU A 150 5.27 13.34 14.54
N GLU A 151 4.04 13.75 14.91
CA GLU A 151 3.62 15.18 14.81
C GLU A 151 4.51 16.15 15.60
N LYS A 152 5.28 15.65 16.56
CA LYS A 152 6.25 16.39 17.37
C LYS A 152 7.64 16.51 16.72
N ASP A 153 7.89 15.79 15.63
CA ASP A 153 9.17 15.78 14.91
C ASP A 153 9.14 16.67 13.65
N ASP A 154 8.11 17.52 13.51
CA ASP A 154 7.92 18.39 12.34
C ASP A 154 9.15 19.28 12.06
N GLN A 155 9.84 19.73 13.11
CA GLN A 155 11.07 20.52 12.98
C GLN A 155 12.23 19.69 12.42
N GLU A 156 12.42 18.46 12.88
CA GLU A 156 13.47 17.55 12.38
C GLU A 156 13.19 17.11 10.94
N MET A 157 11.93 16.80 10.63
CA MET A 157 11.47 16.53 9.27
C MET A 157 11.79 17.69 8.34
N MET A 158 11.42 18.91 8.73
CA MET A 158 11.67 20.11 7.94
C MET A 158 13.16 20.35 7.73
N MET A 159 13.98 20.17 8.77
CA MET A 159 15.43 20.30 8.68
C MET A 159 16.05 19.28 7.74
N ALA A 160 15.61 18.02 7.76
CA ALA A 160 16.08 16.99 6.84
C ALA A 160 15.75 17.35 5.38
N ILE A 161 14.51 17.77 5.11
CA ILE A 161 14.07 18.21 3.78
C ILE A 161 14.88 19.43 3.31
N LEU A 162 15.03 20.45 4.17
CA LEU A 162 15.82 21.65 3.86
C LEU A 162 17.30 21.33 3.66
N SER A 163 17.83 20.29 4.30
CA SER A 163 19.20 19.84 4.06
C SER A 163 19.40 19.19 2.69
N GLY A 164 18.33 18.89 1.95
CA GLY A 164 18.35 18.21 0.65
C GLY A 164 18.08 16.71 0.73
N PHE A 165 17.79 16.18 1.92
CA PHE A 165 17.52 14.75 2.12
C PHE A 165 16.05 14.45 1.81
N SER A 166 15.74 14.35 0.53
CA SER A 166 14.41 13.99 0.01
C SER A 166 14.54 13.32 -1.36
N ILE A 167 13.55 12.55 -1.80
CA ILE A 167 13.54 11.97 -3.15
C ILE A 167 12.93 12.99 -4.13
N GLY A 168 13.75 13.48 -5.05
CA GLY A 168 13.38 14.54 -5.97
C GLY A 168 13.15 15.89 -5.30
N THR A 169 12.97 16.92 -6.12
CA THR A 169 12.66 18.28 -5.70
C THR A 169 11.16 18.56 -5.87
N PRO A 170 10.61 19.64 -5.28
CA PRO A 170 9.20 19.99 -5.45
C PRO A 170 8.75 20.03 -6.92
N ALA A 171 9.63 20.43 -7.85
CA ALA A 171 9.35 20.47 -9.28
C ALA A 171 9.30 19.08 -9.92
N THR A 172 10.18 18.15 -9.53
CA THR A 172 10.33 16.87 -10.22
C THR A 172 9.39 15.79 -9.71
N ARG A 173 8.91 15.87 -8.46
CA ARG A 173 8.08 14.81 -7.86
C ARG A 173 6.77 14.55 -8.61
N ALA A 174 6.03 15.61 -8.94
CA ALA A 174 4.78 15.48 -9.70
C ALA A 174 5.03 14.91 -11.10
N GLU A 175 6.11 15.34 -11.75
CA GLU A 175 6.50 14.84 -13.06
C GLU A 175 6.90 13.35 -13.01
N THR A 176 7.64 12.92 -11.98
CA THR A 176 8.00 11.52 -11.78
C THR A 176 6.78 10.64 -11.60
N ILE A 177 5.81 11.05 -10.77
CA ILE A 177 4.55 10.30 -10.59
C ILE A 177 3.79 10.20 -11.92
N LYS A 178 3.77 11.28 -12.71
CA LYS A 178 3.16 11.26 -14.04
C LYS A 178 3.87 10.29 -14.98
N LYS A 179 5.21 10.33 -15.05
CA LYS A 179 6.02 9.40 -15.86
C LYS A 179 5.78 7.94 -15.47
N LEU A 180 5.65 7.63 -14.18
CA LEU A 180 5.32 6.27 -13.72
C LEU A 180 3.94 5.81 -14.19
N LYS A 181 2.95 6.71 -14.26
CA LYS A 181 1.61 6.42 -14.82
C LYS A 181 1.69 6.22 -16.33
N ASP A 182 2.35 7.15 -17.03
CA ASP A 182 2.45 7.15 -18.50
C ASP A 182 3.23 5.92 -19.01
N ALA A 183 4.25 5.48 -18.28
CA ALA A 183 4.99 4.24 -18.55
C ALA A 183 4.23 2.96 -18.17
N GLY A 184 3.08 3.07 -17.48
CA GLY A 184 2.25 1.94 -17.10
C GLY A 184 2.75 1.14 -15.90
N TYR A 185 3.68 1.66 -15.08
CA TYR A 185 4.13 0.99 -13.84
C TYR A 185 3.13 1.13 -12.70
N ILE A 186 2.38 2.23 -12.67
CA ILE A 186 1.33 2.48 -11.67
C ILE A 186 0.04 2.90 -12.35
N GLN A 187 -1.09 2.65 -11.69
CA GLN A 187 -2.41 3.03 -12.16
C GLN A 187 -3.24 3.65 -11.03
N ALA A 188 -4.20 4.49 -11.39
CA ALA A 188 -5.15 5.06 -10.44
C ALA A 188 -6.32 4.11 -10.23
N LYS A 189 -6.64 3.80 -8.97
CA LYS A 189 -7.84 3.08 -8.54
C LYS A 189 -8.67 4.02 -7.66
N GLY A 190 -9.54 4.80 -8.29
CA GLY A 190 -10.23 5.91 -7.62
C GLY A 190 -9.25 7.01 -7.20
N LYS A 191 -9.20 7.33 -5.89
CA LYS A 191 -8.25 8.31 -5.33
C LYS A 191 -6.89 7.72 -4.97
N SER A 192 -6.75 6.39 -5.00
CA SER A 192 -5.53 5.68 -4.62
C SER A 192 -4.72 5.28 -5.85
N LEU A 193 -3.43 5.07 -5.64
CA LEU A 193 -2.48 4.53 -6.61
C LEU A 193 -2.22 3.07 -6.28
N SER A 194 -2.09 2.24 -7.32
CA SER A 194 -1.71 0.84 -7.21
C SER A 194 -0.65 0.50 -8.24
N CYS A 195 0.29 -0.37 -7.86
CA CYS A 195 1.27 -0.94 -8.78
C CYS A 195 0.55 -1.81 -9.84
N THR A 196 0.98 -1.75 -11.10
CA THR A 196 0.53 -2.67 -12.14
C THR A 196 1.35 -3.96 -12.09
N GLU A 197 0.91 -5.00 -12.80
CA GLU A 197 1.71 -6.22 -12.95
C GLU A 197 3.08 -5.94 -13.56
N LEU A 198 3.16 -4.99 -14.49
CA LEU A 198 4.42 -4.55 -15.09
C LEU A 198 5.35 -3.91 -14.06
N GLY A 199 4.81 -2.99 -13.24
CA GLY A 199 5.58 -2.34 -12.17
C GLY A 199 6.05 -3.33 -11.10
N THR A 200 5.18 -4.26 -10.70
CA THR A 200 5.51 -5.31 -9.73
C THR A 200 6.61 -6.22 -10.25
N LYS A 201 6.47 -6.75 -11.48
CA LYS A 201 7.52 -7.57 -12.10
C LYS A 201 8.85 -6.84 -12.18
N LEU A 202 8.85 -5.56 -12.54
CA LEU A 202 10.08 -4.77 -12.59
C LEU A 202 10.75 -4.73 -11.21
N VAL A 203 10.03 -4.36 -10.16
CA VAL A 203 10.59 -4.26 -8.80
C VAL A 203 11.06 -5.62 -8.26
N GLU A 204 10.33 -6.70 -8.57
CA GLU A 204 10.67 -8.03 -8.09
C GLU A 204 11.90 -8.62 -8.79
N THR A 205 12.06 -8.37 -10.09
CA THR A 205 13.10 -8.98 -10.92
C THR A 205 14.35 -8.13 -11.11
N PHE A 206 14.28 -6.82 -10.85
CA PHE A 206 15.42 -5.94 -11.08
C PHE A 206 16.55 -6.22 -10.06
N PRO A 207 17.78 -6.53 -10.53
CA PRO A 207 18.81 -7.14 -9.68
C PRO A 207 19.49 -6.13 -8.73
N VAL A 208 19.62 -4.87 -9.15
CA VAL A 208 20.31 -3.83 -8.37
C VAL A 208 19.34 -3.28 -7.32
N ARG A 209 19.41 -3.82 -6.10
CA ARG A 209 18.45 -3.52 -5.03
C ARG A 209 18.65 -2.13 -4.41
N GLU A 210 19.87 -1.64 -4.45
CA GLU A 210 20.30 -0.32 -3.96
C GLU A 210 19.52 0.81 -4.64
N LEU A 211 19.08 0.62 -5.89
CA LEU A 211 18.26 1.59 -6.61
C LEU A 211 16.83 1.74 -6.04
N PHE A 212 16.37 0.78 -5.23
CA PHE A 212 15.09 0.86 -4.53
C PHE A 212 15.22 1.30 -3.07
N ASP A 213 16.45 1.55 -2.61
CA ASP A 213 16.68 2.04 -1.26
C ASP A 213 16.40 3.56 -1.17
N LEU A 214 15.40 3.90 -0.35
CA LEU A 214 14.95 5.28 -0.18
C LEU A 214 16.00 6.15 0.52
N GLU A 215 16.79 5.56 1.42
CA GLU A 215 17.84 6.27 2.14
C GLU A 215 19.02 6.57 1.23
N TYR A 216 19.44 5.61 0.42
CA TYR A 216 20.45 5.76 -0.62
C TYR A 216 20.08 6.88 -1.59
N THR A 217 18.84 6.86 -2.09
CA THR A 217 18.33 7.92 -2.97
C THR A 217 18.33 9.29 -2.28
N GLY A 218 17.94 9.35 -0.99
CA GLY A 218 17.98 10.57 -0.21
C GLY A 218 19.41 11.10 0.02
N ARG A 219 20.40 10.21 0.18
CA ARG A 219 21.81 10.59 0.30
C ARG A 219 22.35 11.20 -0.99
N LEU A 220 21.99 10.65 -2.16
CA LEU A 220 22.36 11.22 -3.46
C LEU A 220 21.85 12.66 -3.62
N GLU A 221 20.57 12.88 -3.33
CA GLU A 221 19.94 14.20 -3.41
C GLU A 221 20.55 15.19 -2.41
N LYS A 222 20.89 14.72 -1.20
CA LYS A 222 21.66 15.52 -0.24
C LYS A 222 23.04 15.89 -0.78
N THR A 223 23.76 14.95 -1.40
CA THR A 223 25.07 15.27 -2.01
C THR A 223 24.93 16.30 -3.12
N LEU A 224 23.88 16.23 -3.94
CA LEU A 224 23.59 17.27 -4.94
C LEU A 224 23.36 18.65 -4.28
N SER A 225 22.61 18.70 -3.18
CA SER A 225 22.42 19.93 -2.39
C SER A 225 23.73 20.44 -1.76
N ASP A 226 24.59 19.53 -1.29
CA ASP A 226 25.89 19.89 -0.74
C ASP A 226 26.86 20.42 -1.82
N ILE A 227 26.77 19.92 -3.06
CA ILE A 227 27.50 20.48 -4.21
C ILE A 227 27.03 21.91 -4.51
N GLU A 228 25.72 22.15 -4.52
CA GLU A 228 25.15 23.50 -4.70
C GLU A 228 25.67 24.48 -3.63
N ARG A 229 25.83 23.99 -2.39
CA ARG A 229 26.40 24.72 -1.25
C ARG A 229 27.93 24.74 -1.20
N LYS A 230 28.61 24.20 -2.22
CA LYS A 230 30.09 24.10 -2.30
C LYS A 230 30.74 23.31 -1.15
N LYS A 231 30.02 22.39 -0.53
CA LYS A 231 30.53 21.49 0.53
C LYS A 231 31.09 20.17 -0.01
N HIS A 232 30.78 19.84 -1.26
CA HIS A 232 31.26 18.65 -1.94
C HIS A 232 31.66 19.00 -3.37
N THR A 233 32.63 18.28 -3.95
CA THR A 233 33.02 18.56 -5.33
C THR A 233 32.19 17.77 -6.33
N LYS A 234 31.97 18.35 -7.51
CA LYS A 234 31.32 17.67 -8.64
C LYS A 234 32.11 16.44 -9.09
N LYS A 235 33.44 16.51 -9.05
CA LYS A 235 34.32 15.43 -9.52
C LYS A 235 34.13 14.17 -8.68
N GLU A 236 34.23 14.29 -7.35
CA GLU A 236 34.05 13.16 -6.43
C GLU A 236 32.68 12.51 -6.58
N PHE A 237 31.63 13.32 -6.77
CA PHE A 237 30.28 12.79 -6.99
C PHE A 237 30.16 12.01 -8.30
N LEU A 238 30.73 12.51 -9.41
CA LEU A 238 30.72 11.80 -10.68
C LEU A 238 31.55 10.51 -10.64
N ASP A 239 32.69 10.53 -9.95
CA ASP A 239 33.52 9.33 -9.76
C ASP A 239 32.73 8.26 -8.99
N PHE A 240 32.05 8.65 -7.91
CA PHE A 240 31.16 7.78 -7.15
C PHE A 240 30.02 7.19 -7.99
N VAL A 241 29.28 8.03 -8.74
CA VAL A 241 28.18 7.58 -9.60
C VAL A 241 28.69 6.65 -10.70
N THR A 242 29.86 6.94 -11.26
CA THR A 242 30.46 6.11 -12.31
C THR A 242 30.79 4.72 -11.79
N GLU A 243 31.35 4.62 -10.58
CA GLU A 243 31.67 3.32 -9.98
C GLU A 243 30.42 2.53 -9.59
N PHE A 244 29.39 3.21 -9.10
CA PHE A 244 28.08 2.61 -8.85
C PHE A 244 27.47 2.04 -10.13
N VAL A 245 27.50 2.79 -11.24
CA VAL A 245 26.97 2.33 -12.53
C VAL A 245 27.74 1.11 -13.05
N LYS A 246 29.08 1.09 -12.94
CA LYS A 246 29.86 -0.09 -13.34
C LYS A 246 29.46 -1.33 -12.54
N THR A 247 29.37 -1.20 -11.22
CA THR A 247 28.97 -2.31 -10.34
C THR A 247 27.57 -2.80 -10.68
N SER A 248 26.61 -1.87 -10.82
CA SER A 248 25.23 -2.16 -11.22
C SER A 248 25.13 -2.91 -12.55
N VAL A 249 25.92 -2.49 -13.55
CA VAL A 249 25.95 -3.15 -14.86
C VAL A 249 26.51 -4.56 -14.77
N GLU A 250 27.55 -4.79 -13.97
CA GLU A 250 28.10 -6.13 -13.76
C GLU A 250 27.13 -7.06 -13.02
N GLU A 251 26.34 -6.55 -12.07
CA GLU A 251 25.25 -7.31 -11.44
C GLU A 251 24.17 -7.69 -12.45
N ILE A 252 23.72 -6.72 -13.27
CA ILE A 252 22.74 -6.98 -14.33
C ILE A 252 23.23 -8.03 -15.32
N LYS A 253 24.51 -8.00 -15.71
CA LYS A 253 25.10 -8.99 -16.64
C LYS A 253 25.17 -10.40 -16.04
N LYS A 254 25.39 -10.50 -14.73
CA LYS A 254 25.45 -11.78 -14.02
C LYS A 254 24.06 -12.35 -13.74
N ASP A 255 23.05 -11.49 -13.66
CA ASP A 255 21.68 -11.90 -13.42
C ASP A 255 21.09 -12.66 -14.62
N GLN A 256 20.49 -13.82 -14.34
CA GLN A 256 19.89 -14.68 -15.37
C GLN A 256 18.35 -14.58 -15.41
N THR A 257 17.77 -13.70 -14.58
CA THR A 257 16.31 -13.58 -14.43
C THR A 257 15.77 -12.31 -15.08
N PHE A 258 16.50 -11.21 -14.97
CA PHE A 258 16.16 -9.90 -15.49
C PHE A 258 16.34 -9.86 -17.02
N GLY A 259 15.29 -9.44 -17.75
CA GLY A 259 15.29 -9.35 -19.21
C GLY A 259 15.06 -10.68 -19.96
N ASN A 260 15.02 -11.81 -19.26
CA ASN A 260 14.73 -13.11 -19.88
C ASN A 260 13.23 -13.39 -19.97
N ALA A 261 12.64 -13.13 -21.14
CA ALA A 261 11.25 -13.50 -21.49
C ALA A 261 10.95 -15.02 -21.38
N ALA A 262 12.00 -15.84 -21.22
CA ALA A 262 11.93 -17.29 -21.06
C ALA A 262 11.45 -17.75 -19.68
N ASN A 263 11.57 -16.91 -18.65
CA ASN A 263 11.15 -17.21 -17.28
C ASN A 263 9.85 -16.45 -16.94
N ALA A 264 8.92 -16.39 -17.89
CA ALA A 264 7.53 -16.19 -17.51
C ALA A 264 7.14 -17.38 -16.64
N ALA A 265 7.13 -17.18 -15.33
CA ALA A 265 6.62 -18.16 -14.38
C ALA A 265 5.25 -18.64 -14.91
N PRO A 266 5.04 -19.96 -15.06
CA PRO A 266 3.76 -20.49 -15.49
C PRO A 266 2.66 -19.87 -14.63
N LEU A 267 1.66 -19.24 -15.25
CA LEU A 267 0.57 -18.58 -14.53
C LEU A 267 -0.18 -19.56 -13.61
N HIS A 268 -0.07 -20.87 -13.93
CA HIS A 268 -0.56 -21.99 -13.13
C HIS A 268 0.57 -23.00 -12.88
N THR A 269 0.66 -23.48 -11.65
CA THR A 269 1.56 -24.54 -11.19
C THR A 269 1.09 -25.92 -11.67
N GLY A 270 1.16 -26.16 -12.98
CA GLY A 270 0.92 -27.50 -13.54
C GLY A 270 0.76 -27.53 -15.06
N PRO A 271 1.05 -28.68 -15.70
CA PRO A 271 0.80 -28.85 -17.12
C PRO A 271 -0.70 -28.78 -17.42
N VAL A 272 -1.08 -28.01 -18.45
CA VAL A 272 -2.48 -27.85 -18.90
C VAL A 272 -3.00 -29.15 -19.53
N GLY A 273 -2.10 -29.91 -20.16
CA GLY A 273 -2.36 -31.18 -20.82
C GLY A 273 -1.14 -31.63 -21.62
N LYS A 274 -1.29 -32.72 -22.39
CA LYS A 274 -0.23 -33.25 -23.26
C LYS A 274 -0.34 -32.65 -24.67
N CYS A 275 0.80 -32.33 -25.27
CA CYS A 275 0.89 -31.76 -26.61
C CYS A 275 0.51 -32.81 -27.67
N PRO A 276 -0.41 -32.50 -28.60
CA PRO A 276 -0.81 -33.45 -29.63
C PRO A 276 0.26 -33.69 -30.71
N GLU A 277 1.31 -32.86 -30.82
CA GLU A 277 2.41 -33.07 -31.77
C GLU A 277 3.55 -33.93 -31.22
N CYS A 278 3.92 -33.76 -29.95
CA CYS A 278 5.14 -34.36 -29.39
C CYS A 278 4.95 -35.04 -28.04
N GLY A 279 3.74 -35.04 -27.47
CA GLY A 279 3.42 -35.66 -26.18
C GLY A 279 4.00 -34.96 -24.95
N ALA A 280 4.77 -33.88 -25.12
CA ALA A 280 5.32 -33.10 -24.01
C ALA A 280 4.25 -32.21 -23.35
N ASP A 281 4.55 -31.66 -22.18
CA ASP A 281 3.60 -30.86 -21.43
C ASP A 281 3.31 -29.52 -22.11
N VAL A 282 2.04 -29.12 -22.11
CA VAL A 282 1.59 -27.78 -22.53
C VAL A 282 1.59 -26.87 -21.32
N ILE A 283 2.31 -25.75 -21.43
CA ILE A 283 2.45 -24.75 -20.39
C ILE A 283 1.68 -23.48 -20.76
N GLU A 284 1.12 -22.82 -19.76
CA GLU A 284 0.44 -21.54 -19.94
C GLU A 284 1.43 -20.38 -19.78
N THR A 285 1.49 -19.53 -20.80
CA THR A 285 2.18 -18.25 -20.76
C THR A 285 1.16 -17.10 -20.75
N GLU A 286 1.65 -15.88 -20.51
CA GLU A 286 0.82 -14.68 -20.52
C GLU A 286 0.05 -14.50 -21.84
N LYS A 287 0.62 -14.93 -22.97
CA LYS A 287 0.06 -14.70 -24.32
C LYS A 287 -0.55 -15.94 -24.98
N ALA A 288 -0.12 -17.15 -24.59
CA ALA A 288 -0.50 -18.38 -25.26
C ALA A 288 -0.34 -19.63 -24.38
N PHE A 289 -1.02 -20.71 -24.75
CA PHE A 289 -0.77 -22.07 -24.27
C PHE A 289 0.15 -22.77 -25.26
N GLY A 290 1.41 -23.00 -24.88
CA GLY A 290 2.45 -23.49 -25.78
C GLY A 290 3.07 -24.80 -25.29
N CYS A 291 3.59 -25.60 -26.22
CA CYS A 291 4.34 -26.79 -25.85
C CYS A 291 5.66 -26.42 -25.13
N SER A 292 5.97 -27.11 -24.02
CA SER A 292 7.25 -26.98 -23.30
C SER A 292 8.48 -27.21 -24.19
N ARG A 293 8.39 -28.09 -25.19
CA ARG A 293 9.47 -28.42 -26.14
C ARG A 293 9.47 -27.56 -27.40
N TRP A 294 8.94 -26.33 -27.34
CA TRP A 294 8.91 -25.45 -28.51
C TRP A 294 10.31 -25.10 -29.05
N ARG A 295 11.33 -25.06 -28.18
CA ARG A 295 12.74 -24.85 -28.58
C ARG A 295 13.38 -26.04 -29.31
N GLU A 296 12.85 -27.24 -29.09
CA GLU A 296 13.29 -28.47 -29.76
C GLU A 296 12.60 -28.65 -31.13
N GLY A 297 11.74 -27.71 -31.54
CA GLY A 297 11.14 -27.67 -32.87
C GLY A 297 9.62 -27.89 -32.91
N CYS A 298 8.95 -28.12 -31.78
CA CYS A 298 7.50 -28.25 -31.74
C CYS A 298 6.82 -26.88 -31.94
N LYS A 299 5.85 -26.78 -32.87
CA LYS A 299 5.21 -25.51 -33.24
C LYS A 299 3.80 -25.34 -32.68
N PHE A 300 3.38 -26.23 -31.80
CA PHE A 300 2.06 -26.19 -31.17
C PHE A 300 1.94 -25.02 -30.19
N ALA A 301 1.04 -24.06 -30.50
CA ALA A 301 0.70 -22.95 -29.63
C ALA A 301 -0.75 -22.47 -29.87
N ILE A 302 -1.55 -22.39 -28.82
CA ILE A 302 -2.90 -21.80 -28.82
C ILE A 302 -2.82 -20.39 -28.25
N TRP A 303 -3.13 -19.38 -29.05
CA TRP A 303 -3.06 -17.98 -28.64
C TRP A 303 -4.31 -17.53 -27.88
N LYS A 304 -4.14 -16.79 -26.78
CA LYS A 304 -5.27 -16.30 -25.96
C LYS A 304 -6.15 -15.28 -26.67
N ASN A 305 -5.55 -14.50 -27.58
CA ASN A 305 -6.22 -13.48 -28.38
C ASN A 305 -6.57 -13.97 -29.79
N ASP A 306 -6.94 -15.25 -29.94
CA ASP A 306 -7.32 -15.78 -31.24
C ASP A 306 -8.54 -15.04 -31.81
N SER A 307 -8.46 -14.66 -33.08
CA SER A 307 -9.47 -13.84 -33.76
C SER A 307 -10.85 -14.53 -33.80
N LEU A 308 -10.90 -15.85 -33.94
CA LEU A 308 -12.15 -16.60 -34.00
C LEU A 308 -12.85 -16.58 -32.63
N ILE A 309 -12.14 -16.96 -31.58
CA ILE A 309 -12.70 -17.06 -30.21
C ILE A 309 -13.09 -15.68 -29.68
N THR A 310 -12.26 -14.67 -29.93
CA THR A 310 -12.54 -13.27 -29.55
C THR A 310 -13.76 -12.73 -30.29
N SER A 311 -13.92 -13.06 -31.58
CA SER A 311 -15.09 -12.62 -32.38
C SER A 311 -16.42 -13.20 -31.90
N LEU A 312 -16.38 -14.29 -31.13
CA LEU A 312 -17.55 -14.94 -30.52
C LEU A 312 -17.83 -14.43 -29.09
N GLY A 313 -17.09 -13.43 -28.63
CA GLY A 313 -17.21 -12.84 -27.29
C GLY A 313 -16.70 -13.75 -26.17
N LYS A 314 -15.83 -14.72 -26.50
CA LYS A 314 -15.22 -15.64 -25.54
C LYS A 314 -13.71 -15.39 -25.45
N LYS A 315 -13.09 -15.91 -24.41
CA LYS A 315 -11.63 -15.90 -24.20
C LYS A 315 -11.15 -17.33 -24.02
N VAL A 316 -9.92 -17.60 -24.44
CA VAL A 316 -9.29 -18.91 -24.23
C VAL A 316 -8.87 -19.03 -22.76
N SER A 317 -9.57 -19.88 -22.00
CA SER A 317 -9.28 -20.15 -20.58
C SER A 317 -8.47 -21.44 -20.39
N TYR A 318 -7.89 -21.61 -19.20
CA TYR A 318 -7.17 -22.83 -18.82
C TYR A 318 -8.05 -24.08 -18.94
N GLU A 319 -9.28 -24.03 -18.43
CA GLU A 319 -10.23 -25.14 -18.46
C GLU A 319 -10.64 -25.51 -19.89
N MET A 320 -10.81 -24.51 -20.76
CA MET A 320 -11.11 -24.72 -22.17
C MET A 320 -10.01 -25.53 -22.86
N VAL A 321 -8.75 -25.14 -22.64
CA VAL A 321 -7.60 -25.82 -23.27
C VAL A 321 -7.40 -27.21 -22.69
N LYS A 322 -7.62 -27.38 -21.38
CA LYS A 322 -7.57 -28.71 -20.75
C LYS A 322 -8.59 -29.68 -21.37
N ILE A 323 -9.86 -29.27 -21.48
CA ILE A 323 -10.92 -30.09 -22.10
C ILE A 323 -10.59 -30.39 -23.57
N LEU A 324 -10.08 -29.40 -24.30
CA LEU A 324 -9.66 -29.57 -25.69
C LEU A 324 -8.54 -30.61 -25.82
N LEU A 325 -7.54 -30.59 -24.93
CA LEU A 325 -6.42 -31.53 -24.98
C LEU A 325 -6.81 -32.93 -24.49
N GLU A 326 -7.76 -33.06 -23.58
CA GLU A 326 -8.27 -34.35 -23.07
C GLU A 326 -9.21 -35.04 -24.05
N HIS A 327 -10.12 -34.29 -24.69
CA HIS A 327 -11.20 -34.85 -25.51
C HIS A 327 -11.10 -34.53 -27.00
N GLY A 328 -10.12 -33.72 -27.42
CA GLY A 328 -9.96 -33.26 -28.80
C GLY A 328 -10.99 -32.20 -29.25
N LYS A 329 -11.96 -31.87 -28.40
CA LYS A 329 -13.02 -30.90 -28.67
C LYS A 329 -13.48 -30.19 -27.42
N VAL A 330 -13.94 -28.95 -27.56
CA VAL A 330 -14.56 -28.17 -26.48
C VAL A 330 -15.90 -27.58 -26.92
N GLY A 331 -16.94 -27.79 -26.12
CA GLY A 331 -18.29 -27.32 -26.43
C GLY A 331 -18.56 -25.94 -25.81
N PHE A 332 -19.08 -25.01 -26.61
CA PHE A 332 -19.55 -23.73 -26.12
C PHE A 332 -21.05 -23.57 -26.31
N ARG A 333 -21.71 -23.05 -25.27
CA ARG A 333 -23.10 -22.60 -25.32
C ARG A 333 -23.15 -21.08 -25.33
N GLY A 334 -24.09 -20.53 -26.09
CA GLY A 334 -24.34 -19.09 -26.15
C GLY A 334 -23.23 -18.30 -26.86
N CYS A 335 -22.60 -18.88 -27.89
CA CYS A 335 -21.74 -18.16 -28.82
C CYS A 335 -22.57 -17.17 -29.63
N VAL A 336 -22.09 -15.94 -29.80
CA VAL A 336 -22.81 -14.90 -30.56
C VAL A 336 -22.22 -14.83 -31.97
N SER A 337 -23.05 -15.05 -32.99
CA SER A 337 -22.64 -14.90 -34.39
C SER A 337 -22.46 -13.42 -34.76
N LYS A 338 -21.79 -13.14 -35.88
CA LYS A 338 -21.71 -11.78 -36.45
C LYS A 338 -23.09 -11.15 -36.74
N LYS A 339 -24.14 -11.96 -36.85
CA LYS A 339 -25.54 -11.53 -37.05
C LYS A 339 -26.34 -11.40 -35.74
N GLY A 340 -25.70 -11.54 -34.57
CA GLY A 340 -26.34 -11.40 -33.25
C GLY A 340 -27.06 -12.65 -32.73
N ASN A 341 -27.23 -13.69 -33.55
CA ASN A 341 -27.87 -14.94 -33.13
C ASN A 341 -26.96 -15.75 -32.20
N LYS A 342 -27.56 -16.32 -31.15
CA LYS A 342 -26.89 -17.22 -30.20
C LYS A 342 -26.93 -18.66 -30.71
N PHE A 343 -25.81 -19.36 -30.66
CA PHE A 343 -25.72 -20.77 -31.05
C PHE A 343 -24.81 -21.55 -30.09
N SER A 344 -24.90 -22.88 -30.17
CA SER A 344 -23.99 -23.79 -29.48
C SER A 344 -23.19 -24.57 -30.52
N ALA A 345 -21.90 -24.76 -30.28
CA ALA A 345 -21.00 -25.42 -31.22
C ALA A 345 -19.87 -26.13 -30.49
N TYR A 346 -19.36 -27.20 -31.10
CA TYR A 346 -18.09 -27.81 -30.73
C TYR A 346 -16.95 -27.13 -31.49
N PHE A 347 -15.84 -26.92 -30.80
CA PHE A 347 -14.64 -26.30 -31.34
C PHE A 347 -13.49 -27.31 -31.29
N PHE A 348 -12.78 -27.40 -32.41
CA PHE A 348 -11.63 -28.26 -32.63
C PHE A 348 -10.43 -27.39 -32.98
N TYR A 349 -9.23 -27.83 -32.60
CA TYR A 349 -7.99 -27.12 -32.93
C TYR A 349 -7.11 -28.04 -33.77
N GLU A 350 -7.24 -27.90 -35.08
CA GLU A 350 -6.63 -28.80 -36.05
C GLU A 350 -5.49 -28.13 -36.82
N LYS A 351 -4.51 -28.93 -37.22
CA LYS A 351 -3.42 -28.50 -38.08
C LYS A 351 -3.90 -28.50 -39.52
N ASP A 352 -3.81 -27.34 -40.17
CA ASP A 352 -4.09 -27.23 -41.59
C ASP A 352 -2.90 -27.76 -42.40
N GLU A 353 -3.12 -28.83 -43.18
CA GLU A 353 -2.11 -29.50 -43.99
C GLU A 353 -1.47 -28.58 -45.06
N LYS A 354 -2.18 -27.53 -45.50
CA LYS A 354 -1.68 -26.62 -46.55
C LYS A 354 -0.79 -25.50 -46.00
N THR A 355 -1.03 -25.07 -44.76
CA THR A 355 -0.33 -23.93 -44.17
C THR A 355 0.59 -24.32 -43.01
N GLY A 356 0.50 -25.56 -42.54
CA GLY A 356 1.24 -26.06 -41.37
C GLY A 356 0.88 -25.37 -40.06
N ARG A 357 -0.18 -24.53 -40.06
CA ARG A 357 -0.62 -23.74 -38.91
C ARG A 357 -1.87 -24.37 -38.28
N TYR A 358 -1.96 -24.27 -36.97
CA TYR A 358 -3.16 -24.68 -36.25
C TYR A 358 -4.25 -23.62 -36.37
N ARG A 359 -5.48 -24.07 -36.62
CA ARG A 359 -6.66 -23.21 -36.71
C ARG A 359 -7.84 -23.82 -35.97
N TRP A 360 -8.67 -22.94 -35.41
CA TRP A 360 -9.95 -23.33 -34.84
C TRP A 360 -10.94 -23.69 -35.95
N ARG A 361 -11.52 -24.88 -35.85
CA ARG A 361 -12.71 -25.29 -36.62
C ARG A 361 -13.89 -25.36 -35.66
N LEU A 362 -15.07 -24.97 -36.12
CA LEU A 362 -16.31 -25.12 -35.37
C LEU A 362 -17.26 -26.05 -36.11
N GLU A 363 -18.03 -26.81 -35.34
CA GLU A 363 -19.11 -27.68 -35.80
C GLU A 363 -20.36 -27.35 -34.98
N PHE A 364 -21.46 -27.03 -35.65
CA PHE A 364 -22.70 -26.68 -34.96
C PHE A 364 -23.28 -27.90 -34.26
N ILE A 365 -23.85 -27.68 -33.08
CA ILE A 365 -24.64 -28.70 -32.40
C ILE A 365 -26.06 -28.52 -32.91
N ASP A 366 -26.59 -29.55 -33.58
CA ASP A 366 -27.99 -29.60 -34.04
C ASP A 366 -28.99 -29.47 -32.89
#